data_AF-A0A2Z2N955-F1
#
_entry.id   AF-A0A2Z2N955-F1
#
_cell.length_a   1.000
_cell.length_b   1.000
_cell.length_c   1.000
_cell.angle_alpha   90.00
_cell.angle_beta   90.00
_cell.angle_gamma   90.00
#
_symmetry.space_group_name_H-M   'P 1'
#
loop_
_entity.id
_entity.type
_entity.pdbx_description
1 polymer ?
#
loop_
_entity_poly.entity_id
_entity_poly.type
_entity_poly.pdbx_seq_one_letter_code
_entity_poly.pdbx_strand_id
1 'polypeptide(L)'
;MGRLDEFFKSLGEKRRKRSELDVLEEIEGLIGIGEIEQAVELVGEIEGESNRFLALRMILRSIMERLTELKRSEGEADTGFENMRETVKTLIPLVNSLINPRYRAILLGDLAVLFYHLNDELNGDIALRTAINLAKESADIIRDILMGLVNAGLLRKAGYAMKMVREPEKLDVVLVHLAEMFYRAGDVQRAKLIIEHISNPFHRAMALYYLAEVEGERNREGALKILDAAFKIADKVEDPDARFELMLKLYDLKYALLGKALTLEDILSRREAPPQ
;
A
#
# COMPACT_ATOMS: atom_id res chain seq x y z
N MET A 1 19.43 8.51 59.77
CA MET A 1 19.38 8.58 58.29
C MET A 1 18.97 7.21 57.78
N GLY A 2 17.67 6.91 57.65
CA GLY A 2 17.26 5.55 57.28
C GLY A 2 15.79 5.40 56.90
N ARG A 3 14.88 6.10 57.59
CA ARG A 3 13.44 6.03 57.25
C ARG A 3 13.00 7.00 56.16
N LEU A 4 13.66 8.16 56.05
CA LEU A 4 13.38 9.14 55.00
C LEU A 4 13.95 8.69 53.65
N ASP A 5 15.13 8.07 53.63
CA ASP A 5 15.74 7.56 52.39
C ASP A 5 15.00 6.33 51.83
N GLU A 6 14.46 5.45 52.70
CA GLU A 6 13.55 4.38 52.27
C GLU A 6 12.20 4.91 51.77
N PHE A 7 11.67 5.98 52.38
CA PHE A 7 10.44 6.63 51.92
C PHE A 7 10.63 7.27 50.53
N PHE A 8 11.77 7.94 50.28
CA PHE A 8 12.10 8.48 48.96
C PHE A 8 12.47 7.40 47.93
N LYS A 9 13.08 6.29 48.34
CA LYS A 9 13.25 5.09 47.47
C LYS A 9 11.90 4.48 47.08
N SER A 10 10.96 4.35 48.03
CA SER A 10 9.61 3.84 47.75
C SER A 10 8.78 4.77 46.87
N LEU A 11 9.07 6.09 46.90
CA LEU A 11 8.48 7.08 45.98
C LEU A 11 9.17 7.13 44.62
N GLY A 12 10.45 6.72 44.54
CA GLY A 12 11.24 6.57 43.31
C GLY A 12 10.96 5.28 42.53
N GLU A 13 10.39 4.27 43.20
CA GLU A 13 9.78 3.08 42.59
C GLU A 13 8.34 3.32 42.12
N LYS A 14 7.96 4.58 41.84
CA LYS A 14 6.90 4.83 40.87
C LYS A 14 7.39 4.24 39.55
N ARG A 15 6.95 3.02 39.22
CA ARG A 15 7.02 2.37 37.90
C ARG A 15 7.16 3.47 36.85
N ARG A 16 8.36 3.63 36.26
CA ARG A 16 8.49 4.46 35.06
C ARG A 16 7.40 3.96 34.14
N LYS A 17 6.43 4.81 33.82
CA LYS A 17 5.34 4.45 32.90
C LYS A 17 6.07 3.95 31.65
N ARG A 18 5.88 2.66 31.34
CA ARG A 18 6.52 1.99 30.22
C ARG A 18 6.32 2.87 28.98
N SER A 19 7.40 3.15 28.24
CA SER A 19 7.28 4.00 27.06
C SER A 19 6.53 3.23 25.96
N GLU A 20 5.82 3.92 25.06
CA GLU A 20 5.18 3.25 23.93
C GLU A 20 6.19 2.58 23.00
N LEU A 21 7.42 3.12 22.93
CA LEU A 21 8.51 2.48 22.22
C LEU A 21 8.87 1.14 22.86
N ASP A 22 8.97 1.08 24.20
CA ASP A 22 9.25 -0.17 24.92
C ASP A 22 8.14 -1.20 24.68
N VAL A 23 6.89 -0.77 24.53
CA VAL A 23 5.75 -1.66 24.18
C VAL A 23 5.90 -2.18 22.75
N LEU A 24 6.23 -1.29 21.79
CA LEU A 24 6.43 -1.68 20.39
C LEU A 24 7.60 -2.65 20.20
N GLU A 25 8.72 -2.44 20.90
CA GLU A 25 9.88 -3.33 20.87
C GLU A 25 9.54 -4.72 21.44
N GLU A 26 8.71 -4.79 22.48
CA GLU A 26 8.24 -6.08 23.02
C GLU A 26 7.27 -6.78 22.07
N ILE A 27 6.35 -6.04 21.44
CA ILE A 27 5.48 -6.57 20.38
C ILE A 27 6.33 -7.17 19.26
N GLU A 28 7.39 -6.48 18.82
CA GLU A 28 8.33 -6.98 17.81
C GLU A 28 9.03 -8.26 18.27
N GLY A 29 9.51 -8.28 19.52
CA GLY A 29 10.15 -9.46 20.13
C GLY A 29 9.21 -10.67 20.19
N LEU A 30 7.97 -10.46 20.65
CA LEU A 30 6.93 -11.50 20.73
C LEU A 30 6.56 -12.03 19.34
N ILE A 31 6.40 -11.14 18.35
CA ILE A 31 6.20 -11.51 16.95
C ILE A 31 7.34 -12.39 16.45
N GLY A 32 8.60 -12.01 16.74
CA GLY A 32 9.79 -12.73 16.28
C GLY A 32 9.91 -14.16 16.81
N ILE A 33 9.41 -14.42 18.02
CA ILE A 33 9.37 -15.77 18.61
C ILE A 33 8.03 -16.49 18.37
N GLY A 34 7.01 -15.79 17.88
CA GLY A 34 5.74 -16.36 17.50
C GLY A 34 4.57 -16.23 18.46
N GLU A 35 4.76 -15.47 19.52
CA GLU A 35 3.77 -15.24 20.57
C GLU A 35 2.80 -14.13 20.14
N ILE A 36 2.06 -14.36 19.05
CA ILE A 36 1.18 -13.35 18.45
C ILE A 36 0.07 -12.94 19.41
N GLU A 37 -0.51 -13.89 20.15
CA GLU A 37 -1.60 -13.61 21.08
C GLU A 37 -1.17 -12.61 22.16
N GLN A 38 0.03 -12.82 22.74
CA GLN A 38 0.62 -11.89 23.70
C GLN A 38 0.90 -10.52 23.07
N ALA A 39 1.38 -10.50 21.82
CA ALA A 39 1.61 -9.25 21.10
C ALA A 39 0.31 -8.46 20.88
N VAL A 40 -0.82 -9.14 20.66
CA VAL A 40 -2.15 -8.53 20.52
C VAL A 40 -2.60 -7.88 21.84
N GLU A 41 -2.37 -8.53 22.97
CA GLU A 41 -2.75 -7.99 24.29
C GLU A 41 -2.06 -6.64 24.57
N LEU A 42 -0.78 -6.51 24.19
CA LEU A 42 0.00 -5.29 24.39
C LEU A 42 -0.49 -4.09 23.58
N VAL A 43 -1.27 -4.28 22.51
CA VAL A 43 -1.83 -3.17 21.72
C VAL A 43 -2.69 -2.25 22.60
N GLY A 44 -3.35 -2.81 23.62
CA GLY A 44 -4.16 -2.05 24.56
C GLY A 44 -3.36 -1.08 25.45
N GLU A 45 -2.06 -1.30 25.62
CA GLU A 45 -1.18 -0.45 26.43
C GLU A 45 -0.71 0.80 25.70
N ILE A 46 -0.81 0.82 24.37
CA ILE A 46 -0.41 1.97 23.55
C ILE A 46 -1.53 3.02 23.62
N GLU A 47 -1.23 4.28 23.89
CA GLU A 47 -2.21 5.39 23.91
C GLU A 47 -2.27 6.09 22.55
N GLY A 48 -1.11 6.27 21.90
CA GLY A 48 -0.93 6.96 20.63
C GLY A 48 -1.51 6.18 19.45
N GLU A 49 -2.40 6.82 18.70
CA GLU A 49 -3.09 6.19 17.58
C GLU A 49 -2.14 5.73 16.47
N SER A 50 -1.15 6.54 16.10
CA SER A 50 -0.16 6.17 15.08
C SER A 50 0.67 4.96 15.50
N ASN A 51 0.96 4.83 16.80
CA ASN A 51 1.71 3.70 17.35
C ASN A 51 0.82 2.44 17.43
N ARG A 52 -0.47 2.57 17.76
CA ARG A 52 -1.44 1.47 17.64
C ARG A 52 -1.56 0.97 16.21
N PHE A 53 -1.65 1.89 15.24
CA PHE A 53 -1.67 1.54 13.82
C PHE A 53 -0.41 0.77 13.42
N LEU A 54 0.78 1.23 13.84
CA LEU A 54 2.04 0.55 13.57
C LEU A 54 2.07 -0.86 14.19
N ALA A 55 1.72 -1.00 15.47
CA ALA A 55 1.66 -2.28 16.16
C ALA A 55 0.73 -3.27 15.43
N LEU A 56 -0.48 -2.83 15.07
CA LEU A 56 -1.44 -3.65 14.34
C LEU A 56 -0.92 -4.04 12.96
N ARG A 57 -0.24 -3.14 12.24
CA ARG A 57 0.40 -3.48 10.95
C ARG A 57 1.49 -4.55 11.11
N MET A 58 2.32 -4.46 12.15
CA MET A 58 3.35 -5.46 12.45
C MET A 58 2.74 -6.83 12.73
N ILE A 59 1.69 -6.86 13.56
CA ILE A 59 0.97 -8.09 13.92
C ILE A 59 0.33 -8.73 12.69
N LEU A 60 -0.43 -7.96 11.89
CA LEU A 60 -1.10 -8.47 10.68
C LEU A 60 -0.11 -9.04 9.67
N ARG A 61 1.05 -8.38 9.51
CA ARG A 61 2.13 -8.88 8.65
C ARG A 61 2.69 -10.20 9.17
N SER A 62 2.99 -10.30 10.46
CA SER A 62 3.48 -11.54 11.08
C SER A 62 2.49 -12.70 10.93
N ILE A 63 1.19 -12.44 11.13
CA ILE A 63 0.11 -13.41 10.90
C ILE A 63 0.14 -13.90 9.45
N MET A 64 0.28 -13.00 8.47
CA MET A 64 0.32 -13.38 7.05
C MET A 64 1.55 -14.24 6.72
N GLU A 65 2.71 -13.90 7.26
CA GLU A 65 3.95 -14.67 7.08
C GLU A 65 3.77 -16.10 7.63
N ARG A 66 3.25 -16.25 8.85
CA ARG A 66 2.93 -17.55 9.44
C ARG A 66 1.87 -18.33 8.68
N LEU A 67 0.82 -17.67 8.20
CA LEU A 67 -0.21 -18.33 7.40
C LEU A 67 0.37 -18.88 6.09
N THR A 68 1.34 -18.18 5.51
CA THR A 68 2.08 -18.64 4.33
C THR A 68 2.95 -19.85 4.65
N GLU A 69 3.60 -19.89 5.82
CA GLU A 69 4.37 -21.03 6.30
C GLU A 69 3.50 -22.25 6.58
N LEU A 70 2.38 -22.07 7.29
CA LEU A 70 1.40 -23.12 7.58
C LEU A 70 0.83 -23.77 6.31
N LYS A 71 0.60 -22.97 5.26
CA LYS A 71 0.18 -23.48 3.94
C LYS A 71 1.23 -24.35 3.25
N ARG A 72 2.51 -24.20 3.59
CA ARG A 72 3.62 -24.98 3.01
C ARG A 72 3.92 -26.24 3.82
N SER A 73 3.63 -26.27 5.12
CA SER A 73 3.76 -27.45 5.96
C SER A 73 2.54 -28.36 5.79
N GLU A 74 2.68 -29.43 5.01
CA GLU A 74 1.66 -30.48 4.86
C GLU A 74 1.55 -31.32 6.16
N GLY A 75 0.74 -30.86 7.13
CA GLY A 75 0.42 -31.63 8.33
C GLY A 75 0.01 -30.73 9.49
N GLU A 76 -1.23 -30.89 9.99
CA GLU A 76 -1.88 -30.06 11.03
C GLU A 76 -2.46 -28.70 10.57
N ALA A 77 -2.91 -28.62 9.31
CA ALA A 77 -3.53 -27.40 8.79
C ALA A 77 -4.85 -27.01 9.52
N ASP A 78 -5.76 -27.93 9.82
CA ASP A 78 -7.10 -27.50 10.27
C ASP A 78 -7.11 -26.78 11.63
N THR A 79 -6.37 -27.27 12.63
CA THR A 79 -6.30 -26.64 13.97
C THR A 79 -5.50 -25.34 13.94
N GLY A 80 -4.38 -25.30 13.21
CA GLY A 80 -3.57 -24.08 13.08
C GLY A 80 -4.30 -22.94 12.38
N PHE A 81 -5.09 -23.25 11.34
CA PHE A 81 -5.88 -22.26 10.62
C PHE A 81 -7.06 -21.76 11.45
N GLU A 82 -7.71 -22.63 12.24
CA GLU A 82 -8.81 -22.19 13.13
C GLU A 82 -8.30 -21.28 14.24
N ASN A 83 -7.18 -21.64 14.91
CA ASN A 83 -6.57 -20.78 15.91
C ASN A 83 -6.19 -19.41 15.32
N MET A 84 -5.55 -19.42 14.13
CA MET A 84 -5.19 -18.19 13.44
C MET A 84 -6.43 -17.34 13.09
N ARG A 85 -7.53 -17.98 12.69
CA ARG A 85 -8.79 -17.29 12.41
C ARG A 85 -9.34 -16.60 13.66
N GLU A 86 -9.32 -17.26 14.81
CA GLU A 86 -9.75 -16.65 16.07
C GLU A 86 -8.84 -15.49 16.47
N THR A 87 -7.52 -15.63 16.34
CA THR A 87 -6.57 -14.51 16.56
C THR A 87 -6.86 -13.34 15.62
N VAL A 88 -7.14 -13.56 14.34
CA VAL A 88 -7.47 -12.48 13.40
C VAL A 88 -8.81 -11.80 13.78
N LYS A 89 -9.79 -12.54 14.31
CA LYS A 89 -11.05 -11.95 14.80
C LYS A 89 -10.85 -11.03 16.00
N THR A 90 -9.91 -11.33 16.91
CA THR A 90 -9.63 -10.45 18.06
C THR A 90 -9.06 -9.08 17.64
N LEU A 91 -8.48 -8.98 16.43
CA LEU A 91 -7.99 -7.72 15.88
C LEU A 91 -9.12 -6.79 15.41
N ILE A 92 -10.30 -7.30 15.06
CA ILE A 92 -11.44 -6.49 14.57
C ILE A 92 -11.77 -5.34 15.53
N PRO A 93 -12.04 -5.56 16.84
CA PRO A 93 -12.33 -4.47 17.76
C PRO A 93 -11.15 -3.49 17.91
N LEU A 94 -9.91 -3.97 17.88
CA LEU A 94 -8.72 -3.11 17.98
C LEU A 94 -8.60 -2.18 16.77
N VAL A 95 -8.78 -2.71 15.56
CA VAL A 95 -8.82 -1.90 14.32
C VAL A 95 -9.98 -0.92 14.36
N ASN A 96 -11.17 -1.35 14.78
CA ASN A 96 -12.34 -0.48 14.88
C ASN A 96 -12.22 0.61 15.95
N SER A 97 -11.33 0.44 16.94
CA SER A 97 -11.08 1.44 17.99
C SER A 97 -10.31 2.67 17.49
N LEU A 98 -9.67 2.57 16.32
CA LEU A 98 -8.98 3.70 15.71
C LEU A 98 -10.00 4.77 15.26
N ILE A 99 -9.61 6.03 15.39
CA ILE A 99 -10.43 7.19 15.03
C ILE A 99 -10.14 7.58 13.59
N ASN A 100 -8.88 7.55 13.18
CA ASN A 100 -8.41 7.93 11.86
C ASN A 100 -8.96 6.96 10.79
N PRO A 101 -9.82 7.43 9.88
CA PRO A 101 -10.45 6.57 8.88
C PRO A 101 -9.45 5.99 7.88
N ARG A 102 -8.33 6.68 7.62
CA ARG A 102 -7.28 6.20 6.69
C ARG A 102 -6.55 4.99 7.28
N TYR A 103 -6.15 5.07 8.55
CA TYR A 103 -5.54 3.93 9.26
C TYR A 103 -6.47 2.73 9.31
N ARG A 104 -7.75 2.96 9.61
CA ARG A 104 -8.77 1.92 9.62
C ARG A 104 -8.97 1.27 8.26
N ALA A 105 -9.07 2.07 7.20
CA ALA A 105 -9.25 1.56 5.85
C ALA A 105 -8.10 0.62 5.45
N ILE A 106 -6.85 1.02 5.70
CA ILE A 106 -5.68 0.20 5.41
C ILE A 106 -5.74 -1.14 6.18
N LEU A 107 -5.91 -1.08 7.50
CA LEU A 107 -5.93 -2.27 8.35
C LEU A 107 -7.10 -3.21 8.05
N LEU A 108 -8.27 -2.67 7.71
CA LEU A 108 -9.42 -3.47 7.26
C LEU A 108 -9.17 -4.12 5.90
N GLY A 109 -8.41 -3.47 5.01
CA GLY A 109 -7.91 -4.06 3.78
C GLY A 109 -7.02 -5.27 4.05
N ASP A 110 -6.06 -5.14 4.96
CA ASP A 110 -5.18 -6.25 5.37
C ASP A 110 -5.96 -7.40 6.02
N LEU A 111 -6.89 -7.07 6.93
CA LEU A 111 -7.76 -8.05 7.57
C LEU A 111 -8.60 -8.81 6.54
N ALA A 112 -9.12 -8.13 5.51
CA ALA A 112 -9.85 -8.79 4.44
C ALA A 112 -8.98 -9.85 3.74
N VAL A 113 -7.74 -9.52 3.40
CA VAL A 113 -6.79 -10.47 2.78
C VAL A 113 -6.58 -11.69 3.68
N LEU A 114 -6.35 -11.48 4.98
CA LEU A 114 -6.18 -12.57 5.94
C LEU A 114 -7.42 -13.45 6.03
N PHE A 115 -8.61 -12.87 6.17
CA PHE A 115 -9.86 -13.62 6.23
C PHE A 115 -10.08 -14.47 4.98
N TYR A 116 -9.82 -13.92 3.79
CA TYR A 116 -9.92 -14.71 2.56
C TYR A 116 -8.93 -15.87 2.52
N HIS A 117 -7.70 -15.67 2.99
CA HIS A 117 -6.72 -16.75 3.08
C HIS A 117 -7.05 -17.81 4.13
N LEU A 118 -7.89 -17.47 5.11
CA LEU A 118 -8.44 -18.34 6.14
C LEU A 118 -9.83 -18.90 5.77
N ASN A 119 -10.29 -18.71 4.53
CA ASN A 119 -11.60 -19.12 4.04
C ASN A 119 -12.80 -18.54 4.83
N ASP A 120 -12.63 -17.39 5.47
CA ASP A 120 -13.70 -16.65 6.15
C ASP A 120 -14.25 -15.55 5.24
N GLU A 121 -15.06 -15.97 4.27
CA GLU A 121 -15.59 -15.09 3.22
C GLU A 121 -16.47 -13.97 3.79
N LEU A 122 -17.23 -14.23 4.85
CA LEU A 122 -18.13 -13.27 5.45
C LEU A 122 -17.37 -12.10 6.08
N ASN A 123 -16.40 -12.41 6.96
CA ASN A 123 -15.60 -11.37 7.60
C ASN A 123 -14.69 -10.65 6.59
N GLY A 124 -14.17 -11.38 5.60
CA GLY A 124 -13.39 -10.79 4.50
C GLY A 124 -14.19 -9.75 3.72
N ASP A 125 -15.41 -10.09 3.30
CA ASP A 125 -16.28 -9.17 2.55
C ASP A 125 -16.73 -7.95 3.38
N ILE A 126 -17.02 -8.14 4.68
CA ILE A 126 -17.38 -7.04 5.58
C ILE A 126 -16.20 -6.08 5.74
N ALA A 127 -15.01 -6.61 6.02
CA ALA A 127 -13.79 -5.82 6.18
C ALA A 127 -13.47 -5.05 4.90
N LEU A 128 -13.49 -5.71 3.74
CA LEU A 128 -13.20 -5.10 2.45
C LEU A 128 -14.19 -3.99 2.08
N ARG A 129 -15.50 -4.23 2.23
CA ARG A 129 -16.53 -3.21 1.98
C ARG A 129 -16.35 -1.99 2.88
N THR A 130 -16.05 -2.24 4.15
CA THR A 130 -15.82 -1.16 5.13
C THR A 130 -14.56 -0.38 4.78
N ALA A 131 -13.48 -1.05 4.40
CA ALA A 131 -12.23 -0.45 3.97
C ALA A 131 -12.44 0.49 2.77
N ILE A 132 -13.10 0.02 1.71
CA ILE A 132 -13.38 0.82 0.51
C ILE A 132 -14.28 2.02 0.83
N ASN A 133 -15.29 1.84 1.68
CA ASN A 133 -16.18 2.93 2.08
C ASN A 133 -15.45 4.02 2.88
N LEU A 134 -14.53 3.64 3.77
CA LEU A 134 -13.70 4.58 4.53
C LEU A 134 -12.68 5.30 3.63
N ALA A 135 -12.16 4.58 2.63
CA ALA A 135 -11.21 5.10 1.64
C ALA A 135 -11.85 5.90 0.51
N LYS A 136 -13.17 6.15 0.54
CA LYS A 136 -13.91 6.70 -0.59
C LYS A 136 -13.31 7.98 -1.17
N GLU A 137 -12.73 8.87 -0.34
CA GLU A 137 -12.11 10.13 -0.78
C GLU A 137 -10.59 10.04 -0.99
N SER A 138 -10.02 8.84 -0.99
CA SER A 138 -8.58 8.61 -0.94
C SER A 138 -8.17 7.55 -1.96
N ALA A 139 -7.91 8.00 -3.20
CA ALA A 139 -7.50 7.14 -4.31
C ALA A 139 -6.21 6.34 -3.99
N ASP A 140 -5.31 6.92 -3.22
CA ASP A 140 -4.08 6.27 -2.74
C ASP A 140 -4.37 5.11 -1.78
N ILE A 141 -5.35 5.27 -0.88
CA ILE A 141 -5.76 4.19 0.04
C ILE A 141 -6.54 3.10 -0.71
N ILE A 142 -7.41 3.49 -1.66
CA ILE A 142 -8.09 2.54 -2.55
C ILE A 142 -7.05 1.70 -3.32
N ARG A 143 -6.00 2.35 -3.84
CA ARG A 143 -4.85 1.66 -4.44
C ARG A 143 -4.24 0.67 -3.47
N ASP A 144 -3.88 1.08 -2.27
CA ASP A 144 -3.18 0.21 -1.32
C ASP A 144 -4.01 -1.05 -0.98
N ILE A 145 -5.32 -0.90 -0.77
CA ILE A 145 -6.24 -2.02 -0.52
C ILE A 145 -6.31 -2.96 -1.74
N LEU A 146 -6.52 -2.40 -2.93
CA LEU A 146 -6.66 -3.20 -4.16
C LEU A 146 -5.37 -3.92 -4.53
N MET A 147 -4.23 -3.23 -4.42
CA MET A 147 -2.93 -3.83 -4.67
C MET A 147 -2.57 -4.87 -3.60
N GLY A 148 -3.00 -4.68 -2.35
CA GLY A 148 -2.92 -5.72 -1.31
C GLY A 148 -3.60 -7.02 -1.73
N LEU A 149 -4.83 -6.93 -2.25
CA LEU A 149 -5.56 -8.11 -2.78
C LEU A 149 -4.85 -8.72 -4.00
N VAL A 150 -4.35 -7.90 -4.92
CA VAL A 150 -3.64 -8.37 -6.13
C VAL A 150 -2.35 -9.10 -5.76
N ASN A 151 -1.54 -8.52 -4.89
CA ASN A 151 -0.27 -9.08 -4.43
C ASN A 151 -0.48 -10.38 -3.63
N ALA A 152 -1.62 -10.52 -2.95
CA ALA A 152 -2.04 -11.75 -2.30
C ALA A 152 -2.64 -12.81 -3.25
N GLY A 153 -2.67 -12.54 -4.57
CA GLY A 153 -3.24 -13.45 -5.57
C GLY A 153 -4.78 -13.51 -5.58
N LEU A 154 -5.45 -12.63 -4.83
CA LEU A 154 -6.91 -12.61 -4.67
C LEU A 154 -7.59 -11.80 -5.79
N LEU A 155 -7.28 -12.11 -7.05
CA LEU A 155 -7.69 -11.32 -8.22
C LEU A 155 -9.21 -11.16 -8.35
N ARG A 156 -9.98 -12.20 -8.00
CA ARG A 156 -11.46 -12.14 -8.01
C ARG A 156 -11.99 -11.14 -6.98
N LYS A 157 -11.36 -11.09 -5.80
CA LYS A 157 -11.72 -10.14 -4.73
C LYS A 157 -11.28 -8.73 -5.06
N ALA A 158 -10.12 -8.55 -5.68
CA ALA A 158 -9.69 -7.26 -6.23
C ALA A 158 -10.71 -6.72 -7.26
N GLY A 159 -11.12 -7.53 -8.22
CA GLY A 159 -12.14 -7.14 -9.22
C GLY A 159 -13.51 -6.86 -8.60
N TYR A 160 -13.88 -7.56 -7.53
CA TYR A 160 -15.09 -7.28 -6.76
C TYR A 160 -15.00 -5.94 -6.01
N ALA A 161 -13.87 -5.64 -5.36
CA ALA A 161 -13.64 -4.35 -4.71
C ALA A 161 -13.63 -3.17 -5.69
N MET A 162 -13.02 -3.34 -6.87
CA MET A 162 -13.06 -2.32 -7.93
C MET A 162 -14.50 -1.92 -8.28
N LYS A 163 -15.43 -2.87 -8.34
CA LYS A 163 -16.86 -2.59 -8.60
C LYS A 163 -17.56 -1.82 -7.46
N MET A 164 -16.98 -1.77 -6.27
CA MET A 164 -17.53 -1.01 -5.13
C MET A 164 -17.10 0.46 -5.13
N VAL A 165 -16.00 0.78 -5.82
CA VAL A 165 -15.51 2.15 -5.92
C VAL A 165 -16.51 2.98 -6.74
N ARG A 166 -17.07 4.01 -6.12
CA ARG A 166 -18.17 4.81 -6.70
C ARG A 166 -17.73 5.72 -7.84
N GLU A 167 -16.51 6.23 -7.74
CA GLU A 167 -15.87 7.14 -8.69
C GLU A 167 -14.80 6.36 -9.45
N PRO A 168 -15.09 5.86 -10.67
CA PRO A 168 -14.16 5.01 -11.43
C PRO A 168 -12.80 5.66 -11.68
N GLU A 169 -12.72 6.99 -11.77
CA GLU A 169 -11.49 7.76 -11.90
C GLU A 169 -10.51 7.54 -10.74
N LYS A 170 -11.00 7.19 -9.54
CA LYS A 170 -10.14 6.83 -8.39
C LYS A 170 -9.41 5.50 -8.63
N LEU A 171 -9.83 4.71 -9.61
CA LEU A 171 -9.12 3.51 -10.04
C LEU A 171 -7.96 3.80 -10.99
N ASP A 172 -7.85 5.00 -11.58
CA ASP A 172 -6.80 5.30 -12.55
C ASP A 172 -5.40 5.08 -11.95
N VAL A 173 -5.19 5.48 -10.69
CA VAL A 173 -3.94 5.19 -9.97
C VAL A 173 -3.69 3.69 -9.80
N VAL A 174 -4.72 2.87 -9.58
CA VAL A 174 -4.61 1.40 -9.49
C VAL A 174 -4.21 0.83 -10.85
N LEU A 175 -4.84 1.31 -11.91
CA LEU A 175 -4.59 0.87 -13.28
C LEU A 175 -3.16 1.20 -13.74
N VAL A 176 -2.59 2.34 -13.31
CA VAL A 176 -1.17 2.67 -13.54
C VAL A 176 -0.27 1.55 -13.02
N HIS A 177 -0.44 1.14 -11.76
CA HIS A 177 0.39 0.10 -11.15
C HIS A 177 0.14 -1.28 -11.74
N LEU A 178 -1.11 -1.62 -12.07
CA LEU A 178 -1.42 -2.89 -12.75
C LEU A 178 -0.77 -2.97 -14.13
N ALA A 179 -0.80 -1.88 -14.91
CA ALA A 179 -0.14 -1.84 -16.21
C ALA A 179 1.37 -2.08 -16.07
N GLU A 180 2.02 -1.42 -15.11
CA GLU A 180 3.44 -1.63 -14.82
C GLU A 180 3.73 -3.08 -14.43
N MET A 181 2.93 -3.67 -13.54
CA MET A 181 3.10 -5.07 -13.12
C MET A 181 3.02 -6.04 -14.31
N PHE A 182 2.00 -5.91 -15.16
CA PHE A 182 1.88 -6.76 -16.34
C PHE A 182 3.04 -6.55 -17.32
N TYR A 183 3.49 -5.31 -17.49
CA TYR A 183 4.64 -5.01 -18.35
C TYR A 183 5.94 -5.64 -17.83
N ARG A 184 6.22 -5.52 -16.52
CA ARG A 184 7.37 -6.16 -15.87
C ARG A 184 7.36 -7.67 -16.05
N ALA A 185 6.18 -8.28 -15.94
CA ALA A 185 5.94 -9.71 -16.17
C ALA A 185 6.01 -10.13 -17.66
N GLY A 186 6.21 -9.19 -18.59
CA GLY A 186 6.32 -9.45 -20.03
C GLY A 186 4.98 -9.49 -20.78
N ASP A 187 3.85 -9.27 -20.10
CA ASP A 187 2.53 -9.20 -20.72
C ASP A 187 2.24 -7.78 -21.24
N VAL A 188 2.97 -7.42 -22.29
CA VAL A 188 2.91 -6.09 -22.91
C VAL A 188 1.51 -5.76 -23.46
N GLN A 189 0.78 -6.77 -23.96
CA GLN A 189 -0.54 -6.55 -24.55
C GLN A 189 -1.56 -6.18 -23.46
N ARG A 190 -1.55 -6.89 -22.34
CA ARG A 190 -2.45 -6.58 -21.22
C ARG A 190 -2.09 -5.25 -20.57
N ALA A 191 -0.81 -4.93 -20.44
CA ALA A 191 -0.37 -3.61 -19.96
C ALA A 191 -0.93 -2.48 -20.82
N LYS A 192 -0.85 -2.59 -22.15
CA LYS A 192 -1.42 -1.60 -23.09
C LYS A 192 -2.93 -1.48 -22.96
N LEU A 193 -3.65 -2.61 -22.89
CA LEU A 193 -5.09 -2.62 -22.71
C LEU A 193 -5.49 -1.90 -21.41
N ILE A 194 -4.76 -2.12 -20.31
CA ILE A 194 -5.03 -1.43 -19.04
C ILE A 194 -4.82 0.08 -19.17
N ILE A 195 -3.74 0.52 -19.82
CA ILE A 195 -3.45 1.94 -20.06
C ILE A 195 -4.57 2.62 -20.86
N GLU A 196 -5.21 1.90 -21.79
CA GLU A 196 -6.35 2.43 -22.56
C GLU A 196 -7.60 2.67 -21.70
N HIS A 197 -7.74 1.97 -20.58
CA HIS A 197 -8.84 2.15 -19.63
C HIS A 197 -8.57 3.26 -18.61
N ILE A 198 -7.36 3.81 -18.58
CA ILE A 198 -7.04 4.96 -17.72
C ILE A 198 -7.67 6.22 -18.33
N SER A 199 -8.60 6.80 -17.58
CA SER A 199 -9.42 7.93 -18.05
C SER A 199 -8.70 9.27 -17.95
N ASN A 200 -7.99 9.49 -16.84
CA ASN A 200 -7.27 10.73 -16.58
C ASN A 200 -5.97 10.78 -17.40
N PRO A 201 -5.76 11.82 -18.23
CA PRO A 201 -4.54 11.95 -19.04
C PRO A 201 -3.24 11.96 -18.23
N PHE A 202 -3.23 12.56 -17.03
CA PHE A 202 -2.06 12.59 -16.16
C PHE A 202 -1.67 11.17 -15.75
N HIS A 203 -2.62 10.37 -15.24
CA HIS A 203 -2.37 8.99 -14.86
C HIS A 203 -1.98 8.14 -16.07
N ARG A 204 -2.60 8.35 -17.23
CA ARG A 204 -2.27 7.60 -18.45
C ARG A 204 -0.85 7.89 -18.93
N ALA A 205 -0.41 9.14 -18.88
CA ALA A 205 0.97 9.51 -19.19
C ALA A 205 1.96 8.94 -18.14
N MET A 206 1.60 8.96 -16.85
CA MET A 206 2.42 8.33 -15.80
C MET A 206 2.57 6.82 -15.99
N ALA A 207 1.52 6.11 -16.41
CA ALA A 207 1.64 4.69 -16.75
C ALA A 207 2.65 4.45 -17.88
N LEU A 208 2.60 5.26 -18.94
CA LEU A 208 3.57 5.19 -20.03
C LEU A 208 5.00 5.55 -19.56
N TYR A 209 5.14 6.52 -18.66
CA TYR A 209 6.42 6.84 -18.03
C TYR A 209 7.03 5.62 -17.33
N TYR A 210 6.28 4.94 -16.46
CA TYR A 210 6.78 3.76 -15.74
C TYR A 210 7.11 2.61 -16.69
N LEU A 211 6.30 2.40 -17.74
CA LEU A 211 6.60 1.42 -18.78
C LEU A 211 7.91 1.76 -19.52
N ALA A 212 8.14 3.03 -19.85
CA ALA A 212 9.37 3.47 -20.49
C ALA A 212 10.60 3.29 -19.59
N GLU A 213 10.47 3.51 -18.28
CA GLU A 213 11.52 3.26 -17.30
C GLU A 213 11.91 1.77 -17.27
N VAL A 214 10.91 0.88 -17.18
CA VAL A 214 11.12 -0.58 -17.22
C VAL A 214 11.71 -1.04 -18.56
N GLU A 215 11.20 -0.51 -19.67
CA GLU A 215 11.71 -0.84 -21.01
C GLU A 215 13.15 -0.33 -21.19
N GLY A 216 13.51 0.78 -20.54
CA GLY A 216 14.84 1.39 -20.62
C GLY A 216 15.97 0.45 -20.19
N GLU A 217 15.69 -0.44 -19.24
CA GLU A 217 16.62 -1.47 -18.77
C GLU A 217 16.92 -2.54 -19.83
N ARG A 218 16.05 -2.69 -20.84
CA ARG A 218 16.07 -3.79 -21.81
C ARG A 218 16.29 -3.31 -23.24
N ASN A 219 15.68 -2.18 -23.60
CA ASN A 219 15.63 -1.64 -24.95
C ASN A 219 15.38 -0.12 -24.90
N ARG A 220 16.48 0.63 -24.92
CA ARG A 220 16.48 2.10 -24.93
C ARG A 220 15.64 2.71 -26.07
N GLU A 221 15.64 2.14 -27.26
CA GLU A 221 14.85 2.66 -28.39
C GLU A 221 13.34 2.44 -28.16
N GLY A 222 12.97 1.28 -27.63
CA GLY A 222 11.60 0.97 -27.22
C GLY A 222 11.11 1.93 -26.15
N ALA A 223 11.94 2.18 -25.13
CA ALA A 223 11.64 3.12 -24.05
C ALA A 223 11.36 4.54 -24.56
N LEU A 224 12.19 5.05 -25.48
CA LEU A 224 11.99 6.36 -26.09
C LEU A 224 10.69 6.45 -26.89
N LYS A 225 10.28 5.38 -27.60
CA LYS A 225 9.00 5.33 -28.31
C LYS A 225 7.81 5.39 -27.36
N ILE A 226 7.87 4.68 -26.24
CA ILE A 226 6.84 4.72 -25.20
C ILE A 226 6.79 6.13 -24.59
N LEU A 227 7.95 6.73 -24.33
CA LEU A 227 8.05 8.05 -23.74
C LEU A 227 7.52 9.16 -24.66
N ASP A 228 7.73 9.05 -25.97
CA ASP A 228 7.11 9.96 -26.96
C ASP A 228 5.58 9.86 -26.94
N ALA A 229 5.02 8.68 -26.71
CA ALA A 229 3.58 8.53 -26.49
C ALA A 229 3.14 9.18 -25.17
N ALA A 230 3.94 9.07 -24.11
CA ALA A 230 3.67 9.73 -22.82
C ALA A 230 3.59 11.26 -22.99
N PHE A 231 4.54 11.86 -23.72
CA PHE A 231 4.51 13.30 -24.03
C PHE A 231 3.22 13.75 -24.71
N LYS A 232 2.77 13.01 -25.74
CA LYS A 232 1.52 13.34 -26.47
C LYS A 232 0.28 13.28 -25.58
N ILE A 233 0.28 12.41 -24.56
CA ILE A 233 -0.81 12.32 -23.60
C ILE A 233 -0.69 13.43 -22.55
N ALA A 234 0.53 13.75 -22.10
CA ALA A 234 0.79 14.83 -21.15
C ALA A 234 0.31 16.20 -21.67
N ASP A 235 0.38 16.45 -22.98
CA ASP A 235 -0.14 17.68 -23.60
C ASP A 235 -1.66 17.89 -23.36
N LYS A 236 -2.40 16.80 -23.09
CA LYS A 236 -3.84 16.81 -22.82
C LYS A 236 -4.19 17.00 -21.34
N VAL A 237 -3.20 17.13 -20.45
CA VAL A 237 -3.44 17.43 -19.03
C VAL A 237 -3.90 18.89 -18.91
N GLU A 238 -5.09 19.08 -18.35
CA GLU A 238 -5.73 20.40 -18.26
C GLU A 238 -5.08 21.32 -17.21
N ASP A 239 -4.74 20.76 -16.05
CA ASP A 239 -4.05 21.48 -14.98
C ASP A 239 -2.62 21.84 -15.43
N PRO A 240 -2.29 23.15 -15.59
CA PRO A 240 -0.98 23.57 -16.06
C PRO A 240 0.17 23.19 -15.13
N ASP A 241 -0.05 23.16 -13.82
CA ASP A 241 0.96 22.86 -12.82
C ASP A 241 1.24 21.36 -12.81
N ALA A 242 0.18 20.54 -12.78
CA ALA A 242 0.31 19.08 -12.89
C ALA A 242 0.96 18.67 -14.23
N ARG A 243 0.59 19.35 -15.33
CA ARG A 243 1.23 19.14 -16.63
C ARG A 243 2.71 19.50 -16.59
N PHE A 244 3.08 20.62 -15.96
CA PHE A 244 4.48 21.02 -15.87
C PHE A 244 5.32 20.01 -15.07
N GLU A 245 4.84 19.58 -13.90
CA GLU A 245 5.52 18.57 -13.10
C GLU A 245 5.69 17.24 -13.84
N LEU A 246 4.63 16.80 -14.54
CA LEU A 246 4.68 15.62 -15.39
C LEU A 246 5.73 15.77 -16.49
N MET A 247 5.74 16.90 -17.20
CA MET A 247 6.68 17.17 -18.28
C MET A 247 8.13 17.15 -17.78
N LEU A 248 8.42 17.69 -16.59
CA LEU A 248 9.75 17.60 -15.98
C LEU A 248 10.17 16.14 -15.80
N LYS A 249 9.31 15.30 -15.21
CA LYS A 249 9.58 13.86 -15.06
C LYS A 249 9.85 13.16 -16.41
N LEU A 250 9.02 13.44 -17.42
CA LEU A 250 9.19 12.84 -18.75
C LEU A 250 10.53 13.26 -19.38
N TYR A 251 10.93 14.52 -19.22
CA TYR A 251 12.23 14.99 -19.70
C TYR A 251 13.39 14.38 -18.93
N ASP A 252 13.34 14.33 -17.60
CA ASP A 252 14.37 13.70 -16.78
C ASP A 252 14.66 12.27 -17.27
N LEU A 253 13.61 11.47 -17.45
CA LEU A 253 13.76 10.11 -17.98
C LEU A 253 14.26 10.10 -19.42
N LYS A 254 13.79 10.99 -20.30
CA LYS A 254 14.29 11.10 -21.68
C LYS A 254 15.80 11.34 -21.72
N TYR A 255 16.29 12.25 -20.88
CA TYR A 255 17.70 12.63 -20.83
C TYR A 255 18.56 11.55 -20.19
N ALA A 256 18.06 10.90 -19.13
CA ALA A 256 18.67 9.72 -18.55
C ALA A 256 18.79 8.59 -19.60
N LEU A 257 17.70 8.30 -20.31
CA LEU A 257 17.68 7.35 -21.41
C LEU A 257 18.55 7.79 -22.57
N LEU A 258 18.87 9.08 -22.74
CA LEU A 258 19.78 9.57 -23.78
C LEU A 258 21.25 9.61 -23.34
N GLY A 259 21.54 9.45 -22.04
CA GLY A 259 22.88 9.67 -21.48
C GLY A 259 23.33 11.13 -21.58
N LYS A 260 22.38 12.08 -21.53
CA LYS A 260 22.63 13.53 -21.63
C LYS A 260 22.16 14.22 -20.35
N ALA A 261 22.74 15.38 -20.04
CA ALA A 261 22.22 16.24 -18.99
C ALA A 261 20.98 17.01 -19.51
N LEU A 262 19.93 17.10 -18.68
CA LEU A 262 18.77 17.94 -18.96
C LEU A 262 19.18 19.41 -18.93
N THR A 263 18.82 20.19 -19.95
CA THR A 263 19.06 21.64 -19.98
C THR A 263 17.75 22.43 -19.90
N LEU A 264 17.83 23.67 -19.40
CA LEU A 264 16.69 24.59 -19.37
C LEU A 264 16.15 24.92 -20.77
N GLU A 265 17.03 24.98 -21.78
CA GLU A 265 16.67 25.22 -23.17
C GLU A 265 15.77 24.11 -23.73
N ASP A 266 16.05 22.86 -23.36
CA ASP A 266 15.24 21.70 -23.76
C ASP A 266 13.82 21.74 -23.15
N ILE A 267 13.70 22.25 -21.93
CA ILE A 267 12.42 22.40 -21.23
C ILE A 267 11.60 23.55 -21.86
N LEU A 268 12.27 24.64 -22.23
CA LEU A 268 11.64 25.86 -22.73
C LEU A 268 11.33 25.84 -24.23
N SER A 269 12.11 25.13 -25.06
CA SER A 269 11.95 25.09 -26.52
C SER A 269 10.63 24.46 -27.00
N ARG A 270 9.94 23.64 -26.18
CA ARG A 270 8.57 23.19 -26.46
C ARG A 270 7.47 24.17 -26.02
N ARG A 271 7.78 25.16 -25.17
CA ARG A 271 6.82 26.21 -24.79
C ARG A 271 6.69 27.31 -25.86
N GLU A 272 7.64 27.42 -26.80
CA GLU A 272 7.71 28.54 -27.75
C GLU A 272 7.12 28.29 -29.14
N ALA A 273 6.52 27.14 -29.42
CA ALA A 273 5.72 26.96 -30.63
C ALA A 273 4.22 27.07 -30.30
N PRO A 274 3.58 28.25 -30.48
CA PRO A 274 2.14 28.27 -30.59
C PRO A 274 1.72 27.37 -31.76
N PRO A 275 0.62 26.61 -31.65
CA PRO A 275 0.09 25.88 -32.80
C PRO A 275 -0.24 26.88 -33.92
N GLN A 276 0.32 26.64 -35.10
CA GLN A 276 -0.13 27.28 -36.35
C GLN A 276 -1.33 26.51 -36.91
#